data_AF-A0A967EK98-F1
#
_entry.id   AF-A0A967EK98-F1
#
_cell.length_a   1.000
_cell.length_b   1.000
_cell.length_c   1.000
_cell.angle_alpha   90.00
_cell.angle_beta   90.00
_cell.angle_gamma   90.00
#
_symmetry.space_group_name_H-M   'P 1'
#
loop_
_entity.id
_entity.type
_entity.pdbx_description
1 polymer ?
#
loop_
_entity_poly.entity_id
_entity_poly.type
_entity_poly.pdbx_seq_one_letter_code
_entity_poly.pdbx_strand_id
1 'polypeptide(L)'
;MPRTIDKKLITGLIFIILISLSACDKENTLLPSDIDFKQEMRIFVQEISAYSKVINPNFVIIPQNGAEIVSATGDDTGTPEMAYINAIDGIGQEDLFYGYNADDQATPSADTEWISGFLNMAKNNGPVKIMVTDYCSTQSKMDNSYTVNNTNDFISFAADHRALDNIPDYPAQIYNENVDIITNLQDAKNFLYLINPDNEYATKQEFVDAVKNTNYDFIIMDFFFAGEEFTANQITQLKQKANGGERLLICYMSIGEIEDYRYYWQSDWKVGNPLFIENEDPNWEGNYYVRYWETDWKNIIFGNDNSYLKKILDARFNGVYLDIIDAFEYFEGQ
;
A
#
# COMPACT_ATOMS: atom_id res chain seq x y z
N MET A 1 -94.43 -32.92 -18.77
CA MET A 1 -94.32 -31.44 -18.75
C MET A 1 -93.42 -31.03 -17.59
N PRO A 2 -92.60 -29.99 -17.75
CA PRO A 2 -91.15 -30.14 -17.83
C PRO A 2 -90.36 -29.34 -16.78
N ARG A 3 -89.08 -29.67 -16.58
CA ARG A 3 -87.95 -28.74 -16.81
C ARG A 3 -86.59 -29.42 -16.61
N THR A 4 -85.89 -29.50 -17.73
CA THR A 4 -84.44 -29.64 -17.91
C THR A 4 -83.67 -28.53 -17.20
N ILE A 5 -82.50 -28.83 -16.62
CA ILE A 5 -81.29 -27.99 -16.67
C ILE A 5 -80.04 -28.90 -16.65
N ASP A 6 -79.30 -28.90 -17.76
CA ASP A 6 -77.92 -29.36 -17.91
C ASP A 6 -76.94 -28.54 -17.07
N LYS A 7 -75.96 -29.18 -16.43
CA LYS A 7 -74.65 -28.56 -16.14
C LYS A 7 -73.49 -29.55 -16.31
N LYS A 8 -72.91 -29.41 -17.51
CA LYS A 8 -71.54 -29.66 -17.99
C LYS A 8 -70.46 -30.11 -16.98
N LEU A 9 -69.74 -31.16 -17.40
CA LEU A 9 -68.35 -31.45 -17.03
C LEU A 9 -67.46 -30.20 -17.12
N ILE A 10 -66.68 -29.94 -16.08
CA ILE A 10 -65.46 -29.11 -16.15
C ILE A 10 -64.31 -30.01 -15.68
N THR A 11 -63.58 -30.53 -16.67
CA THR A 11 -62.26 -31.14 -16.49
C THR A 11 -61.27 -30.02 -16.20
N GLY A 12 -60.81 -29.91 -14.96
CA GLY A 12 -59.75 -28.98 -14.58
C GLY A 12 -58.40 -29.50 -15.05
N LEU A 13 -57.80 -28.82 -16.03
CA LEU A 13 -56.39 -28.97 -16.39
C LEU A 13 -55.55 -28.35 -15.26
N ILE A 14 -54.81 -29.17 -14.51
CA ILE A 14 -53.79 -28.68 -13.57
C ILE A 14 -52.54 -28.36 -14.40
N PHE A 15 -52.27 -27.06 -14.57
CA PHE A 15 -51.02 -26.57 -15.13
C PHE A 15 -49.95 -26.63 -14.03
N ILE A 16 -49.09 -27.65 -14.08
CA ILE A 16 -47.90 -27.72 -13.22
C ILE A 16 -46.90 -26.72 -13.79
N ILE A 17 -46.82 -25.55 -13.17
CA ILE A 17 -45.74 -24.59 -13.38
C ILE A 17 -44.48 -25.22 -12.76
N LEU A 18 -43.59 -25.76 -13.59
CA LEU A 18 -42.23 -26.05 -13.17
C LEU A 18 -41.53 -24.72 -12.90
N ILE A 19 -41.49 -24.34 -11.62
CA ILE A 19 -40.58 -23.30 -11.15
C ILE A 19 -39.19 -23.93 -11.22
N SER A 20 -38.41 -23.54 -12.22
CA SER A 20 -36.97 -23.77 -12.23
C SER A 20 -36.38 -23.01 -11.05
N LEU A 21 -36.17 -23.71 -9.93
CA LEU A 21 -35.27 -23.26 -8.89
C LEU A 21 -33.87 -23.30 -9.49
N SER A 22 -33.44 -22.19 -10.08
CA SER A 22 -32.02 -21.92 -10.23
C SER A 22 -31.48 -21.84 -8.81
N ALA A 23 -30.84 -22.92 -8.36
CA ALA A 23 -29.93 -22.84 -7.23
C ALA A 23 -28.85 -21.83 -7.64
N CYS A 24 -28.90 -20.63 -7.08
CA CYS A 24 -27.66 -19.89 -6.88
C CYS A 24 -26.85 -20.78 -5.95
N ASP A 25 -25.91 -21.52 -6.52
CA ASP A 25 -24.79 -22.03 -5.74
C ASP A 25 -24.17 -20.80 -5.09
N LYS A 26 -24.30 -20.71 -3.75
CA LYS A 26 -23.45 -19.82 -2.98
C LYS A 26 -22.04 -20.30 -3.29
N GLU A 27 -21.34 -19.54 -4.13
CA GLU A 27 -19.90 -19.74 -4.28
C GLU A 27 -19.31 -19.82 -2.87
N ASN A 28 -18.56 -20.89 -2.68
CA ASN A 28 -18.12 -21.36 -1.39
C ASN A 28 -17.30 -20.23 -0.73
N THR A 29 -17.82 -19.65 0.35
CA THR A 29 -17.22 -18.51 1.07
C THR A 29 -15.94 -18.88 1.82
N LEU A 30 -15.50 -20.14 1.74
CA LEU A 30 -14.29 -20.65 2.38
C LEU A 30 -13.08 -20.33 1.51
N LEU A 31 -12.01 -19.81 2.12
CA LEU A 31 -10.72 -19.68 1.48
C LEU A 31 -10.28 -21.06 0.94
N PRO A 32 -9.75 -21.17 -0.29
CA PRO A 32 -9.19 -22.41 -0.78
C PRO A 32 -8.06 -22.86 0.17
N SER A 33 -8.02 -24.14 0.53
CA SER A 33 -7.07 -24.69 1.52
C SER A 33 -5.59 -24.65 1.10
N ASP A 34 -5.33 -24.28 -0.15
CA ASP A 34 -4.04 -24.47 -0.82
C ASP A 34 -3.45 -23.14 -1.33
N ILE A 35 -3.97 -21.97 -0.90
CA ILE A 35 -3.38 -20.68 -1.27
C ILE A 35 -2.11 -20.43 -0.47
N ASP A 36 -1.01 -20.18 -1.18
CA ASP A 36 0.20 -19.58 -0.60
C ASP A 36 0.05 -18.06 -0.63
N PHE A 37 -0.41 -17.49 0.49
CA PHE A 37 -0.74 -16.07 0.60
C PHE A 37 0.47 -15.17 0.36
N LYS A 38 1.66 -15.56 0.85
CA LYS A 38 2.92 -14.85 0.55
C LYS A 38 3.20 -14.87 -0.94
N GLN A 39 3.09 -16.03 -1.59
CA GLN A 39 3.35 -16.15 -3.03
C GLN A 39 2.35 -15.33 -3.88
N GLU A 40 1.07 -15.29 -3.51
CA GLU A 40 0.08 -14.46 -4.18
C GLU A 40 0.41 -12.96 -4.06
N MET A 41 0.88 -12.50 -2.89
CA MET A 41 1.30 -11.11 -2.71
C MET A 41 2.55 -10.79 -3.55
N ARG A 42 3.52 -11.71 -3.62
CA ARG A 42 4.68 -11.56 -4.50
C ARG A 42 4.27 -11.41 -5.97
N ILE A 43 3.37 -12.28 -6.44
CA ILE A 43 2.84 -12.24 -7.80
C ILE A 43 2.15 -10.90 -8.05
N PHE A 44 1.33 -10.43 -7.12
CA PHE A 44 0.61 -9.18 -7.27
C PHE A 44 1.55 -7.97 -7.41
N VAL A 45 2.59 -7.87 -6.58
CA VAL A 45 3.62 -6.82 -6.70
C VAL A 45 4.40 -6.94 -8.01
N GLN A 46 4.73 -8.17 -8.44
CA GLN A 46 5.40 -8.40 -9.74
C GLN A 46 4.53 -7.94 -10.92
N GLU A 47 3.22 -8.19 -10.88
CA GLU A 47 2.27 -7.75 -11.91
C GLU A 47 2.13 -6.22 -11.95
N ILE A 48 2.03 -5.57 -10.79
CA ILE A 48 2.05 -4.10 -10.63
C ILE A 48 3.33 -3.52 -11.24
N SER A 49 4.48 -4.10 -10.90
CA SER A 49 5.79 -3.70 -11.41
C SER A 49 5.86 -3.85 -12.93
N ALA A 50 5.47 -5.01 -13.47
CA ALA A 50 5.48 -5.27 -14.90
C ALA A 50 4.57 -4.30 -15.68
N TYR A 51 3.34 -4.08 -15.20
CA TYR A 51 2.39 -3.16 -15.84
C TYR A 51 2.92 -1.73 -15.87
N SER A 52 3.36 -1.21 -14.72
CA SER A 52 3.83 0.18 -14.61
C SER A 52 5.11 0.42 -15.40
N LYS A 53 6.06 -0.53 -15.40
CA LYS A 53 7.33 -0.41 -16.12
C LYS A 53 7.20 -0.51 -17.64
N VAL A 54 6.11 -1.08 -18.17
CA VAL A 54 5.76 -0.97 -19.61
C VAL A 54 5.42 0.47 -20.00
N ILE A 55 4.78 1.22 -19.10
CA ILE A 55 4.34 2.61 -19.34
C ILE A 55 5.47 3.61 -19.04
N ASN A 56 6.18 3.41 -17.93
CA ASN A 56 7.34 4.19 -17.52
C ASN A 56 8.44 3.25 -17.02
N PRO A 57 9.49 2.97 -17.82
CA PRO A 57 10.57 2.05 -17.43
C PRO A 57 11.32 2.42 -16.14
N ASN A 58 11.23 3.67 -15.71
CA ASN A 58 11.85 4.18 -14.49
C ASN A 58 10.86 4.29 -13.32
N PHE A 59 9.66 3.72 -13.42
CA PHE A 59 8.67 3.75 -12.35
C PHE A 59 9.14 2.89 -11.18
N VAL A 60 9.19 3.52 -10.00
CA VAL A 60 9.73 2.93 -8.76
C VAL A 60 8.66 2.12 -8.05
N ILE A 61 9.02 0.92 -7.59
CA ILE A 61 8.16 0.02 -6.81
C ILE A 61 8.76 -0.19 -5.42
N ILE A 62 8.04 0.21 -4.38
CA ILE A 62 8.47 0.09 -2.97
C ILE A 62 7.36 -0.57 -2.14
N PRO A 63 7.39 -1.89 -1.89
CA PRO A 63 6.62 -2.51 -0.80
C PRO A 63 6.96 -1.93 0.58
N GLN A 64 5.95 -1.82 1.44
CA GLN A 64 6.04 -1.42 2.85
C GLN A 64 5.77 -2.62 3.76
N ASN A 65 6.59 -2.81 4.79
CA ASN A 65 6.51 -3.91 5.76
C ASN A 65 6.48 -5.28 5.05
N GLY A 66 6.01 -6.34 5.72
CA GLY A 66 5.88 -7.68 5.15
C GLY A 66 7.16 -8.24 4.51
N ALA A 67 8.33 -7.89 5.07
CA ALA A 67 9.63 -8.17 4.47
C ALA A 67 9.91 -9.67 4.28
N GLU A 68 9.20 -10.54 4.99
CA GLU A 68 9.28 -12.00 4.93
C GLU A 68 9.10 -12.52 3.50
N ILE A 69 8.33 -11.80 2.66
CA ILE A 69 8.08 -12.23 1.29
C ILE A 69 9.29 -12.09 0.36
N VAL A 70 10.42 -11.53 0.82
CA VAL A 70 11.69 -11.62 0.08
C VAL A 70 12.34 -13.00 0.18
N SER A 71 11.90 -13.84 1.12
CA SER A 71 12.37 -15.21 1.34
C SER A 71 11.35 -16.21 0.83
N ALA A 72 11.78 -17.20 0.04
CA ALA A 72 10.90 -18.23 -0.51
C ALA A 72 10.13 -19.01 0.57
N THR A 73 10.69 -19.11 1.77
CA THR A 73 10.09 -19.85 2.90
C THR A 73 9.49 -18.94 3.97
N GLY A 74 9.64 -17.61 3.85
CA GLY A 74 9.28 -16.67 4.92
C GLY A 74 10.21 -16.73 6.14
N ASP A 75 11.41 -17.30 6.00
CA ASP A 75 12.45 -17.38 7.04
C ASP A 75 13.64 -16.50 6.63
N ASP A 76 14.22 -15.75 7.57
CA ASP A 76 15.31 -14.79 7.32
C ASP A 76 16.63 -15.46 6.92
N THR A 77 16.71 -16.78 7.11
CA THR A 77 17.79 -17.66 6.63
C THR A 77 17.41 -18.46 5.38
N GLY A 78 16.19 -18.29 4.88
CA GLY A 78 15.65 -18.96 3.70
C GLY A 78 16.31 -18.53 2.39
N THR A 79 15.98 -19.23 1.30
CA THR A 79 16.47 -18.86 -0.04
C THR A 79 15.79 -17.57 -0.52
N PRO A 80 16.53 -16.59 -1.04
CA PRO A 80 15.95 -15.37 -1.60
C PRO A 80 14.99 -15.64 -2.76
N GLU A 81 13.81 -15.02 -2.75
CA GLU A 81 12.83 -15.09 -3.83
C GLU A 81 13.17 -14.07 -4.92
N MET A 82 14.07 -14.47 -5.81
CA MET A 82 14.69 -13.58 -6.79
C MET A 82 13.70 -12.97 -7.80
N ALA A 83 12.58 -13.62 -8.12
CA ALA A 83 11.61 -13.01 -9.04
C ALA A 83 10.96 -11.78 -8.39
N TYR A 84 10.68 -11.84 -7.09
CA TYR A 84 10.14 -10.73 -6.31
C TYR A 84 11.19 -9.64 -6.09
N ILE A 85 12.39 -9.99 -5.65
CA ILE A 85 13.49 -9.03 -5.41
C ILE A 85 13.81 -8.24 -6.69
N ASN A 86 13.80 -8.88 -7.86
CA ASN A 86 14.05 -8.19 -9.13
C ASN A 86 12.89 -7.29 -9.60
N ALA A 87 11.70 -7.44 -9.04
CA ALA A 87 10.53 -6.64 -9.40
C ALA A 87 10.44 -5.32 -8.63
N ILE A 88 11.13 -5.20 -7.49
CA ILE A 88 11.08 -4.04 -6.60
C ILE A 88 12.37 -3.20 -6.69
N ASP A 89 12.26 -1.92 -6.33
CA ASP A 89 13.38 -0.97 -6.34
C ASP A 89 13.79 -0.56 -4.91
N GLY A 90 12.90 -0.73 -3.94
CA GLY A 90 13.18 -0.52 -2.53
C GLY A 90 12.22 -1.28 -1.61
N ILE A 91 12.47 -1.24 -0.31
CA ILE A 91 11.57 -1.71 0.75
C ILE A 91 11.47 -0.62 1.80
N GLY A 92 10.25 -0.20 2.09
CA GLY A 92 9.91 0.59 3.25
C GLY A 92 9.69 -0.31 4.45
N GLN A 93 10.31 0.00 5.58
CA GLN A 93 10.06 -0.67 6.85
C GLN A 93 9.73 0.38 7.89
N GLU A 94 8.58 0.24 8.52
CA GLU A 94 8.26 1.06 9.67
C GLU A 94 8.72 0.39 10.96
N ASP A 95 8.97 1.19 11.98
CA ASP A 95 9.12 0.75 13.37
C ASP A 95 10.35 -0.14 13.63
N LEU A 96 11.36 -0.11 12.75
CA LEU A 96 12.48 -1.05 12.81
C LEU A 96 13.31 -0.92 14.09
N PHE A 97 13.64 0.30 14.51
CA PHE A 97 14.43 0.54 15.71
C PHE A 97 13.65 1.28 16.80
N TYR A 98 12.65 2.08 16.42
CA TYR A 98 11.74 2.74 17.36
C TYR A 98 10.31 2.78 16.83
N GLY A 99 9.33 2.51 17.71
CA GLY A 99 7.92 2.66 17.40
C GLY A 99 7.08 1.40 17.54
N TYR A 100 7.69 0.20 17.46
CA TYR A 100 6.94 -1.03 17.21
C TYR A 100 5.85 -1.37 18.23
N ASN A 101 6.15 -1.24 19.53
CA ASN A 101 5.16 -1.44 20.59
C ASN A 101 4.51 -0.13 21.05
N ALA A 102 5.23 0.98 20.90
CA ALA A 102 4.80 2.32 21.28
C ALA A 102 5.77 3.35 20.68
N ASP A 103 5.24 4.54 20.38
CA ASP A 103 6.04 5.67 19.90
C ASP A 103 7.13 6.05 20.89
N ASP A 104 8.26 6.48 20.35
CA ASP A 104 9.45 6.86 21.10
C ASP A 104 10.05 5.72 21.95
N GLN A 105 9.55 4.48 21.83
CA GLN A 105 10.09 3.31 22.50
C GLN A 105 10.98 2.51 21.53
N ALA A 106 12.12 2.04 22.02
CA ALA A 106 12.98 1.15 21.24
C ALA A 106 12.24 -0.16 20.92
N THR A 107 12.33 -0.57 19.66
CA THR A 107 11.81 -1.85 19.18
C THR A 107 12.60 -2.99 19.84
N PRO A 108 11.94 -4.09 20.29
CA PRO A 108 12.65 -5.18 20.93
C PRO A 108 13.69 -5.79 20.00
N SER A 109 14.86 -6.14 20.54
CA SER A 109 16.00 -6.56 19.72
C SER A 109 15.70 -7.78 18.86
N ALA A 110 14.87 -8.72 19.34
CA ALA A 110 14.45 -9.89 18.59
C ALA A 110 13.72 -9.51 17.29
N ASP A 111 12.80 -8.54 17.36
CA ASP A 111 12.06 -8.05 16.20
C ASP A 111 13.02 -7.30 15.25
N THR A 112 13.90 -6.44 15.79
CA THR A 112 14.88 -5.70 14.97
C THR A 112 15.84 -6.64 14.24
N GLU A 113 16.31 -7.71 14.90
CA GLU A 113 17.25 -8.68 14.34
C GLU A 113 16.59 -9.50 13.24
N TRP A 114 15.36 -9.96 13.49
CA TRP A 114 14.58 -10.77 12.56
C TRP A 114 14.21 -9.99 11.28
N ILE A 115 13.63 -8.79 11.43
CA ILE A 115 13.28 -7.94 10.28
C ILE A 115 14.54 -7.53 9.50
N SER A 116 15.62 -7.16 10.21
CA SER A 116 16.89 -6.81 9.56
C SER A 116 17.47 -7.96 8.74
N GLY A 117 17.19 -9.22 9.09
CA GLY A 117 17.58 -10.39 8.30
C GLY A 117 17.00 -10.33 6.88
N PHE A 118 15.69 -10.08 6.76
CA PHE A 118 15.01 -9.94 5.48
C PHE A 118 15.43 -8.70 4.69
N LEU A 119 15.54 -7.55 5.35
CA LEU A 119 15.98 -6.31 4.69
C LEU A 119 17.39 -6.45 4.11
N ASN A 120 18.30 -7.10 4.86
CA ASN A 120 19.63 -7.41 4.36
C ASN A 120 19.60 -8.48 3.26
N MET A 121 18.70 -9.46 3.32
CA MET A 121 18.51 -10.44 2.24
C MET A 121 18.19 -9.74 0.91
N ALA A 122 17.22 -8.82 0.90
CA ALA A 122 16.86 -8.06 -0.30
C ALA A 122 18.01 -7.18 -0.80
N LYS A 123 18.59 -6.36 0.08
CA LYS A 123 19.71 -5.47 -0.23
C LYS A 123 20.94 -6.20 -0.79
N ASN A 124 21.23 -7.41 -0.27
CA ASN A 124 22.40 -8.18 -0.69
C ASN A 124 22.20 -8.97 -2.00
N ASN A 125 20.94 -9.14 -2.45
CA ASN A 125 20.62 -9.94 -3.63
C ASN A 125 20.09 -9.10 -4.81
N GLY A 126 19.80 -7.82 -4.62
CA GLY A 126 19.38 -6.92 -5.70
C GLY A 126 19.67 -5.45 -5.38
N PRO A 127 19.50 -4.53 -6.35
CA PRO A 127 19.63 -3.10 -6.14
C PRO A 127 18.40 -2.54 -5.41
N VAL A 128 18.17 -3.03 -4.18
CA VAL A 128 17.00 -2.68 -3.35
C VAL A 128 17.41 -1.63 -2.32
N LYS A 129 16.83 -0.44 -2.39
CA LYS A 129 17.03 0.61 -1.39
C LYS A 129 16.18 0.30 -0.16
N ILE A 130 16.79 0.25 1.02
CA ILE A 130 16.05 0.09 2.28
C ILE A 130 15.78 1.47 2.89
N MET A 131 14.52 1.74 3.21
CA MET A 131 14.03 2.98 3.80
C MET A 131 13.34 2.66 5.10
N VAL A 132 13.75 3.31 6.18
CA VAL A 132 13.20 3.02 7.52
C VAL A 132 12.49 4.25 8.08
N THR A 133 11.23 4.09 8.46
CA THR A 133 10.47 5.10 9.20
C THR A 133 10.40 4.67 10.66
N ASP A 134 11.11 5.36 11.54
CA ASP A 134 11.06 5.10 12.98
C ASP A 134 10.18 6.15 13.65
N TYR A 135 9.29 5.72 14.54
CA TYR A 135 8.41 6.62 15.30
C TYR A 135 9.05 7.03 16.62
N CYS A 136 9.74 8.18 16.62
CA CYS A 136 10.41 8.72 17.80
C CYS A 136 10.50 10.25 17.79
N SER A 137 10.39 10.85 18.98
CA SER A 137 10.29 12.31 19.17
C SER A 137 11.31 12.85 20.16
N THR A 138 11.90 12.01 21.01
CA THR A 138 13.05 12.40 21.84
C THR A 138 14.27 12.58 20.93
N GLN A 139 14.83 13.79 20.87
CA GLN A 139 15.95 14.12 19.96
C GLN A 139 17.12 13.13 20.00
N SER A 140 17.53 12.66 21.19
CA SER A 140 18.61 11.67 21.29
C SER A 140 18.26 10.30 20.70
N LYS A 141 16.97 9.95 20.63
CA LYS A 141 16.46 8.73 19.99
C LYS A 141 16.35 8.92 18.48
N MET A 142 15.91 10.09 18.01
CA MET A 142 15.94 10.46 16.58
C MET A 142 17.39 10.39 16.05
N ASP A 143 18.34 11.02 16.75
CA ASP A 143 19.77 10.95 16.40
C ASP A 143 20.29 9.51 16.35
N ASN A 144 19.84 8.68 17.31
CA ASN A 144 20.21 7.28 17.36
C ASN A 144 19.60 6.48 16.20
N SER A 145 18.30 6.66 15.89
CA SER A 145 17.62 6.06 14.74
C SER A 145 18.37 6.38 13.45
N TYR A 146 18.67 7.65 13.19
CA TYR A 146 19.44 8.05 12.02
C TYR A 146 20.83 7.40 11.96
N THR A 147 21.53 7.33 13.10
CA THR A 147 22.87 6.75 13.20
C THR A 147 22.87 5.23 12.96
N VAL A 148 21.94 4.50 13.58
CA VAL A 148 21.88 3.03 13.49
C VAL A 148 21.41 2.59 12.11
N ASN A 149 20.42 3.27 11.51
CA ASN A 149 20.00 3.03 10.14
C ASN A 149 21.16 3.25 9.15
N ASN A 150 21.85 4.39 9.25
CA ASN A 150 22.97 4.70 8.37
C ASN A 150 24.15 3.72 8.54
N THR A 151 24.37 3.19 9.75
CA THR A 151 25.39 2.15 9.99
C THR A 151 25.05 0.82 9.30
N ASN A 152 23.76 0.56 9.06
CA ASN A 152 23.26 -0.61 8.32
C ASN A 152 23.09 -0.33 6.82
N ASP A 153 23.61 0.78 6.29
CA ASP A 153 23.43 1.23 4.91
C ASP A 153 21.95 1.44 4.52
N PHE A 154 21.10 1.82 5.49
CA PHE A 154 19.71 2.21 5.27
C PHE A 154 19.57 3.72 5.29
N ILE A 155 18.64 4.27 4.49
CA ILE A 155 18.18 5.65 4.66
C ILE A 155 16.98 5.67 5.60
N SER A 156 16.79 6.74 6.35
CA SER A 156 15.77 6.79 7.39
C SER A 156 15.06 8.13 7.52
N PHE A 157 13.87 8.08 8.08
CA PHE A 157 13.04 9.18 8.51
C PHE A 157 12.59 8.93 9.95
N ALA A 158 12.97 9.79 10.89
CA ALA A 158 12.47 9.74 12.26
C ALA A 158 11.21 10.60 12.34
N ALA A 159 10.04 9.95 12.34
CA ALA A 159 8.75 10.60 12.44
C ALA A 159 8.43 10.89 13.92
N ASP A 160 8.18 12.15 14.26
CA ASP A 160 7.76 12.54 15.61
C ASP A 160 6.24 12.43 15.81
N HIS A 161 5.47 12.35 14.72
CA HIS A 161 4.05 12.03 14.70
C HIS A 161 3.78 10.72 13.95
N ARG A 162 3.10 9.77 14.60
CA ARG A 162 2.64 8.53 13.93
C ARG A 162 1.66 8.77 12.80
N ALA A 163 0.92 9.86 12.83
CA ALA A 163 -0.02 10.22 11.78
C ALA A 163 0.65 10.60 10.45
N LEU A 164 1.97 10.86 10.43
CA LEU A 164 2.70 11.26 9.22
C LEU A 164 2.05 12.49 8.55
N ASP A 165 1.78 13.51 9.35
CA ASP A 165 1.04 14.70 8.95
C ASP A 165 1.88 15.98 8.97
N ASN A 166 3.07 15.95 9.56
CA ASN A 166 3.97 17.09 9.71
C ASN A 166 5.38 16.83 9.18
N ILE A 167 6.07 17.91 8.77
CA ILE A 167 7.53 17.89 8.62
C ILE A 167 8.13 18.12 10.02
N PRO A 168 8.92 17.20 10.59
CA PRO A 168 9.49 17.38 11.92
C PRO A 168 10.42 18.61 11.98
N ASP A 169 10.35 19.35 13.09
CA ASP A 169 11.24 20.50 13.35
C ASP A 169 12.68 20.07 13.71
N TYR A 170 12.87 18.80 14.09
CA TYR A 170 14.15 18.20 14.43
C TYR A 170 14.48 17.00 13.52
N PRO A 171 15.74 16.83 13.09
CA PRO A 171 16.86 17.75 13.25
C PRO A 171 16.65 19.04 12.46
N ALA A 172 17.17 20.17 12.97
CA ALA A 172 17.03 21.46 12.31
C ALA A 172 17.62 21.50 10.88
N GLN A 173 18.61 20.64 10.61
CA GLN A 173 19.08 20.33 9.27
C GLN A 173 18.66 18.91 8.91
N ILE A 174 18.08 18.72 7.73
CA ILE A 174 17.70 17.41 7.20
C ILE A 174 18.89 16.45 7.29
N TYR A 175 18.68 15.30 7.94
CA TYR A 175 19.72 14.29 8.04
C TYR A 175 20.10 13.78 6.66
N ASN A 176 21.42 13.70 6.37
CA ASN A 176 21.94 13.37 5.03
C ASN A 176 21.38 14.26 3.90
N GLU A 177 21.10 15.54 4.17
CA GLU A 177 20.68 16.50 3.16
C GLU A 177 21.61 16.47 1.94
N ASN A 178 21.01 16.45 0.75
CA ASN A 178 21.71 16.20 -0.49
C ASN A 178 21.40 17.30 -1.51
N VAL A 179 22.41 17.78 -2.22
CA VAL A 179 22.24 18.83 -3.24
C VAL A 179 21.93 18.28 -4.62
N ASP A 180 22.09 16.97 -4.81
CA ASP A 180 21.94 16.32 -6.11
C ASP A 180 20.48 16.35 -6.59
N ILE A 181 20.33 16.29 -7.92
CA ILE A 181 19.04 16.04 -8.59
C ILE A 181 18.82 14.54 -8.60
N ILE A 182 17.67 14.08 -8.11
CA ILE A 182 17.40 12.65 -7.92
C ILE A 182 16.52 12.15 -9.05
N THR A 183 17.11 11.32 -9.92
CA THR A 183 16.40 10.66 -11.02
C THR A 183 16.31 9.14 -10.86
N ASN A 184 17.04 8.58 -9.89
CA ASN A 184 17.05 7.17 -9.54
C ASN A 184 16.95 7.04 -8.02
N LEU A 185 16.09 6.14 -7.53
CA LEU A 185 15.91 5.86 -6.10
C LEU A 185 17.23 5.48 -5.40
N GLN A 186 18.13 4.79 -6.12
CA GLN A 186 19.40 4.33 -5.54
C GLN A 186 20.34 5.48 -5.15
N ASP A 187 20.17 6.66 -5.75
CA ASP A 187 20.98 7.85 -5.45
C ASP A 187 20.45 8.65 -4.25
N ALA A 188 19.24 8.33 -3.76
CA ALA A 188 18.63 9.02 -2.62
C ALA A 188 19.39 8.75 -1.31
N LYS A 189 19.54 9.80 -0.51
CA LYS A 189 20.23 9.78 0.80
C LYS A 189 19.32 10.06 1.99
N ASN A 190 18.11 10.56 1.73
CA ASN A 190 17.11 10.90 2.72
C ASN A 190 15.71 10.87 2.06
N PHE A 191 14.65 10.87 2.87
CA PHE A 191 13.28 10.95 2.36
C PHE A 191 12.35 11.56 3.40
N LEU A 192 11.17 11.95 2.94
CA LEU A 192 10.07 12.42 3.78
C LEU A 192 8.84 11.55 3.50
N TYR A 193 8.12 11.15 4.54
CA TYR A 193 6.92 10.33 4.43
C TYR A 193 5.74 11.03 5.09
N LEU A 194 4.77 11.48 4.29
CA LEU A 194 3.58 12.21 4.75
C LEU A 194 2.33 11.79 3.99
N ILE A 195 1.41 11.09 4.66
CA ILE A 195 0.18 10.56 4.05
C ILE A 195 -1.11 11.18 4.61
N ASN A 196 -1.06 11.87 5.75
CA ASN A 196 -2.23 12.55 6.32
C ASN A 196 -2.01 14.07 6.48
N PRO A 197 -1.48 14.79 5.46
CA PRO A 197 -1.12 16.19 5.60
C PRO A 197 -2.31 17.11 5.93
N ASP A 198 -3.55 16.71 5.67
CA ASP A 198 -4.75 17.48 5.98
C ASP A 198 -5.10 17.55 7.47
N ASN A 199 -4.39 16.81 8.33
CA ASN A 199 -4.46 17.00 9.80
C ASN A 199 -3.82 18.34 10.24
N GLU A 200 -2.75 18.76 9.57
CA GLU A 200 -1.91 19.90 9.99
C GLU A 200 -1.94 21.07 8.99
N TYR A 201 -2.14 20.80 7.71
CA TYR A 201 -2.21 21.83 6.67
C TYR A 201 -3.68 22.14 6.32
N ALA A 202 -4.03 23.41 6.19
CA ALA A 202 -5.42 23.80 5.90
C ALA A 202 -5.78 23.66 4.41
N THR A 203 -4.78 23.65 3.51
CA THR A 203 -5.00 23.56 2.07
C THR A 203 -3.90 22.76 1.37
N LYS A 204 -4.23 22.17 0.22
CA LYS A 204 -3.25 21.54 -0.69
C LYS A 204 -2.05 22.43 -0.98
N GLN A 205 -2.26 23.72 -1.21
CA GLN A 205 -1.17 24.62 -1.60
C GLN A 205 -0.22 24.91 -0.43
N GLU A 206 -0.74 24.99 0.80
CA GLU A 206 0.09 25.18 1.99
C GLU A 206 1.03 23.98 2.21
N PHE A 207 0.50 22.77 2.09
CA PHE A 207 1.31 21.54 2.12
C PHE A 207 2.36 21.51 1.00
N VAL A 208 1.95 21.83 -0.23
CA VAL A 208 2.86 21.86 -1.40
C VAL A 208 4.00 22.87 -1.19
N ASP A 209 3.69 24.06 -0.68
CA ASP A 209 4.69 25.09 -0.40
C ASP A 209 5.64 24.66 0.73
N ALA A 210 5.12 24.03 1.78
CA ALA A 210 5.94 23.50 2.87
C ALA A 210 6.93 22.43 2.38
N VAL A 211 6.46 21.44 1.62
CA VAL A 211 7.32 20.38 1.06
C VAL A 211 8.34 20.96 0.07
N LYS A 212 7.92 21.85 -0.83
CA LYS A 212 8.80 22.48 -1.81
C LYS A 212 9.96 23.26 -1.16
N ASN A 213 9.76 23.79 0.05
CA ASN A 213 10.79 24.49 0.82
C ASN A 213 11.78 23.58 1.56
N THR A 214 11.76 22.27 1.30
CA THR A 214 12.75 21.30 1.82
C THR A 214 13.67 20.76 0.72
N ASN A 215 14.75 20.07 1.08
CA ASN A 215 15.67 19.40 0.14
C ASN A 215 15.64 17.86 0.27
N TYR A 216 14.51 17.28 0.70
CA TYR A 216 14.37 15.82 0.70
C TYR A 216 14.50 15.23 -0.71
N ASP A 217 15.21 14.11 -0.85
CA ASP A 217 15.55 13.47 -2.13
C ASP A 217 14.39 12.76 -2.80
N PHE A 218 13.42 12.30 -2.01
CA PHE A 218 12.09 11.95 -2.48
C PHE A 218 11.06 12.07 -1.37
N ILE A 219 9.79 12.13 -1.77
CA ILE A 219 8.63 12.23 -0.87
C ILE A 219 7.73 11.03 -1.13
N ILE A 220 7.34 10.34 -0.06
CA ILE A 220 6.24 9.40 -0.06
C ILE A 220 5.01 10.16 0.44
N MET A 221 3.94 10.16 -0.35
CA MET A 221 2.71 10.86 0.02
C MET A 221 1.48 10.27 -0.64
N ASP A 222 0.30 10.60 -0.10
CA ASP A 222 -0.97 10.29 -0.73
C ASP A 222 -1.19 11.16 -1.98
N PHE A 223 -1.91 10.64 -2.97
CA PHE A 223 -2.34 11.41 -4.13
C PHE A 223 -3.53 12.34 -3.82
N PHE A 224 -4.23 12.08 -2.74
CA PHE A 224 -5.39 12.82 -2.28
C PHE A 224 -5.05 13.65 -1.04
N PHE A 225 -5.69 14.80 -0.93
CA PHE A 225 -5.66 15.66 0.24
C PHE A 225 -7.10 15.98 0.59
N ALA A 226 -7.56 15.57 1.78
CA ALA A 226 -8.97 15.65 2.17
C ALA A 226 -9.93 15.10 1.09
N GLY A 227 -9.56 13.96 0.49
CA GLY A 227 -10.33 13.30 -0.57
C GLY A 227 -10.23 13.92 -1.98
N GLU A 228 -9.49 15.02 -2.15
CA GLU A 228 -9.30 15.66 -3.46
C GLU A 228 -7.90 15.41 -4.04
N GLU A 229 -7.85 15.08 -5.33
CA GLU A 229 -6.60 14.90 -6.07
C GLU A 229 -5.74 16.17 -6.08
N PHE A 230 -4.42 15.98 -5.98
CA PHE A 230 -3.46 17.01 -6.37
C PHE A 230 -3.51 17.28 -7.87
N THR A 231 -3.45 18.56 -8.26
CA THR A 231 -3.41 18.94 -9.67
C THR A 231 -2.03 18.68 -10.28
N ALA A 232 -1.94 18.57 -11.61
CA ALA A 232 -0.66 18.40 -12.30
C ALA A 232 0.37 19.51 -11.99
N ASN A 233 -0.09 20.75 -11.75
CA ASN A 233 0.78 21.84 -11.32
C ASN A 233 1.33 21.62 -9.91
N GLN A 234 0.50 21.17 -8.97
CA GLN A 234 0.93 20.84 -7.61
C GLN A 234 1.90 19.66 -7.59
N ILE A 235 1.64 18.60 -8.36
CA ILE A 235 2.59 17.49 -8.54
C ILE A 235 3.94 17.99 -9.07
N THR A 236 3.94 18.92 -10.04
CA THR A 236 5.17 19.52 -10.55
C THR A 236 5.91 20.33 -9.49
N GLN A 237 5.19 21.06 -8.63
CA GLN A 237 5.77 21.83 -7.53
C GLN A 237 6.36 20.93 -6.43
N LEU A 238 5.67 19.85 -6.07
CA LEU A 238 6.13 18.87 -5.07
C LEU A 238 7.45 18.20 -5.46
N LYS A 239 7.70 18.07 -6.78
CA LYS A 239 8.97 17.55 -7.31
C LYS A 239 10.14 18.54 -7.23
N GLN A 240 9.91 19.79 -6.87
CA GLN A 240 10.96 20.80 -6.76
C GLN A 240 11.54 20.81 -5.35
N LYS A 241 12.87 20.79 -5.25
CA LYS A 241 13.65 21.01 -4.02
C LYS A 241 13.82 22.51 -3.76
N ALA A 242 14.03 22.89 -2.50
CA ALA A 242 14.27 24.27 -2.10
C ALA A 242 15.49 24.87 -2.79
N ASN A 243 16.51 24.04 -3.05
CA ASN A 243 17.73 24.40 -3.77
C ASN A 243 17.54 24.54 -5.29
N GLY A 244 16.33 24.29 -5.82
CA GLY A 244 16.00 24.33 -7.23
C GLY A 244 16.26 23.04 -8.01
N GLY A 245 16.76 21.98 -7.35
CA GLY A 245 16.87 20.64 -7.92
C GLY A 245 15.53 19.91 -7.99
N GLU A 246 15.52 18.72 -8.61
CA GLU A 246 14.34 17.85 -8.64
C GLU A 246 14.50 16.65 -7.69
N ARG A 247 13.36 16.18 -7.16
CA ARG A 247 13.22 15.00 -6.31
C ARG A 247 12.20 14.02 -6.90
N LEU A 248 12.21 12.77 -6.45
CA LEU A 248 11.16 11.81 -6.82
C LEU A 248 9.90 12.04 -5.98
N LEU A 249 8.73 11.77 -6.57
CA LEU A 249 7.45 11.75 -5.87
C LEU A 249 6.86 10.34 -5.93
N ILE A 250 6.68 9.70 -4.78
CA ILE A 250 6.21 8.33 -4.64
C ILE A 250 4.81 8.36 -4.01
N CYS A 251 3.85 7.69 -4.66
CA CYS A 251 2.46 7.67 -4.21
C CYS A 251 2.21 6.52 -3.23
N TYR A 252 1.66 6.79 -2.07
CA TYR A 252 1.03 5.77 -1.23
C TYR A 252 -0.09 5.07 -1.99
N MET A 253 -0.16 3.75 -1.90
CA MET A 253 -1.21 2.93 -2.49
C MET A 253 -1.37 1.64 -1.70
N SER A 254 -2.45 1.51 -0.92
CA SER A 254 -2.80 0.24 -0.28
C SER A 254 -3.18 -0.81 -1.33
N ILE A 255 -2.63 -2.02 -1.18
CA ILE A 255 -2.92 -3.14 -2.09
C ILE A 255 -3.45 -4.38 -1.35
N GLY A 256 -3.22 -4.48 -0.04
CA GLY A 256 -3.76 -5.55 0.81
C GLY A 256 -5.06 -5.19 1.52
N GLU A 257 -5.47 -3.92 1.47
CA GLU A 257 -6.75 -3.43 1.99
C GLU A 257 -7.48 -2.56 0.96
N ILE A 258 -8.80 -2.49 1.14
CA ILE A 258 -9.67 -1.53 0.47
C ILE A 258 -10.16 -0.49 1.48
N GLU A 259 -10.15 0.77 1.07
CA GLU A 259 -10.50 1.92 1.90
C GLU A 259 -11.85 2.51 1.46
N ASP A 260 -12.84 2.57 2.36
CA ASP A 260 -14.22 2.95 2.01
C ASP A 260 -14.42 4.43 1.65
N TYR A 261 -13.43 5.25 1.99
CA TYR A 261 -13.37 6.67 1.68
C TYR A 261 -12.73 6.99 0.32
N ARG A 262 -12.23 5.98 -0.41
CA ARG A 262 -11.62 6.17 -1.74
C ARG A 262 -12.66 6.21 -2.85
N TYR A 263 -12.28 6.84 -3.96
CA TYR A 263 -13.15 7.04 -5.13
C TYR A 263 -13.67 5.74 -5.77
N TYR A 264 -12.97 4.62 -5.58
CA TYR A 264 -13.36 3.33 -6.16
C TYR A 264 -14.46 2.63 -5.37
N TRP A 265 -14.68 3.02 -4.10
CA TRP A 265 -15.67 2.38 -3.23
C TRP A 265 -17.07 2.60 -3.77
N GLN A 266 -17.89 1.54 -3.75
CA GLN A 266 -19.30 1.63 -4.15
C GLN A 266 -20.19 1.55 -2.92
N SER A 267 -21.22 2.39 -2.88
CA SER A 267 -22.09 2.54 -1.69
C SER A 267 -22.86 1.26 -1.30
N ASP A 268 -22.96 0.27 -2.19
CA ASP A 268 -23.61 -1.02 -1.96
C ASP A 268 -22.64 -2.14 -1.61
N TRP A 269 -21.33 -1.85 -1.58
CA TRP A 269 -20.29 -2.78 -1.12
C TRP A 269 -20.34 -2.99 0.39
N LYS A 270 -19.98 -4.20 0.80
CA LYS A 270 -19.91 -4.65 2.19
C LYS A 270 -19.06 -5.92 2.27
N VAL A 271 -18.68 -6.31 3.49
CA VAL A 271 -18.00 -7.59 3.74
C VAL A 271 -18.69 -8.76 3.01
N GLY A 272 -17.90 -9.49 2.21
CA GLY A 272 -18.33 -10.61 1.37
C GLY A 272 -19.10 -10.23 0.09
N ASN A 273 -19.26 -8.94 -0.22
CA ASN A 273 -19.87 -8.47 -1.47
C ASN A 273 -19.31 -7.10 -1.92
N PRO A 274 -18.37 -7.05 -2.88
CA PRO A 274 -17.83 -8.16 -3.66
C PRO A 274 -17.06 -9.18 -2.81
N LEU A 275 -16.87 -10.39 -3.36
CA LEU A 275 -16.28 -11.52 -2.62
C LEU A 275 -14.88 -11.22 -2.06
N PHE A 276 -14.13 -10.31 -2.70
CA PHE A 276 -12.80 -9.95 -2.25
C PHE A 276 -12.78 -9.11 -0.96
N ILE A 277 -13.89 -8.50 -0.53
CA ILE A 277 -13.93 -7.67 0.69
C ILE A 277 -14.07 -8.57 1.92
N GLU A 278 -13.08 -8.53 2.80
CA GLU A 278 -13.03 -9.24 4.06
C GLU A 278 -13.35 -8.31 5.24
N ASN A 279 -13.08 -8.76 6.47
CA ASN A 279 -13.38 -7.99 7.67
C ASN A 279 -12.63 -6.65 7.69
N GLU A 280 -13.25 -5.68 8.34
CA GLU A 280 -12.64 -4.39 8.66
C GLU A 280 -11.42 -4.61 9.57
N ASP A 281 -10.33 -3.88 9.32
CA ASP A 281 -9.18 -3.87 10.22
C ASP A 281 -9.60 -3.20 11.55
N PRO A 282 -9.50 -3.88 12.70
CA PRO A 282 -9.90 -3.34 13.99
C PRO A 282 -9.09 -2.11 14.45
N ASN A 283 -7.94 -1.84 13.82
CA ASN A 283 -7.06 -0.71 14.13
C ASN A 283 -7.27 0.47 13.17
N TRP A 284 -7.89 0.24 12.01
CA TRP A 284 -8.05 1.23 10.95
C TRP A 284 -9.51 1.26 10.46
N GLU A 285 -10.32 2.11 11.10
CA GLU A 285 -11.74 2.30 10.73
C GLU A 285 -11.88 2.70 9.25
N GLY A 286 -12.76 2.03 8.52
CA GLY A 286 -12.98 2.25 7.08
C GLY A 286 -12.04 1.45 6.17
N ASN A 287 -11.05 0.73 6.71
CA ASN A 287 -10.18 -0.15 5.96
C ASN A 287 -10.62 -1.61 6.12
N TYR A 288 -10.67 -2.34 5.02
CA TYR A 288 -11.09 -3.74 4.99
C TYR A 288 -10.02 -4.57 4.30
N TYR A 289 -9.62 -5.69 4.90
CA TYR A 289 -8.74 -6.64 4.22
C TYR A 289 -9.35 -7.07 2.90
N VAL A 290 -8.50 -7.34 1.90
CA VAL A 290 -8.95 -7.87 0.63
C VAL A 290 -8.26 -9.16 0.26
N ARG A 291 -9.01 -10.06 -0.38
CA ARG A 291 -8.46 -11.22 -1.08
C ARG A 291 -7.66 -10.72 -2.28
N TYR A 292 -6.43 -10.29 -2.06
CA TYR A 292 -5.62 -9.55 -3.03
C TYR A 292 -5.26 -10.37 -4.29
N TRP A 293 -5.46 -11.69 -4.26
CA TRP A 293 -5.34 -12.57 -5.43
C TRP A 293 -6.55 -12.50 -6.37
N GLU A 294 -7.70 -11.98 -5.93
CA GLU A 294 -8.92 -11.91 -6.74
C GLU A 294 -8.80 -10.92 -7.89
N THR A 295 -9.25 -11.34 -9.08
CA THR A 295 -9.12 -10.55 -10.31
C THR A 295 -9.90 -9.23 -10.23
N ASP A 296 -11.05 -9.21 -9.57
CA ASP A 296 -11.85 -7.99 -9.42
C ASP A 296 -11.12 -6.91 -8.60
N TRP A 297 -10.42 -7.31 -7.54
CA TRP A 297 -9.55 -6.40 -6.78
C TRP A 297 -8.37 -5.94 -7.62
N LYS A 298 -7.66 -6.87 -8.27
CA LYS A 298 -6.54 -6.55 -9.16
C LYS A 298 -6.93 -5.54 -10.25
N ASN A 299 -8.15 -5.64 -10.81
CA ASN A 299 -8.66 -4.69 -11.81
C ASN A 299 -8.94 -3.28 -11.25
N ILE A 300 -9.22 -3.14 -9.96
CA ILE A 300 -9.30 -1.83 -9.29
C ILE A 300 -7.90 -1.22 -9.20
N ILE A 301 -6.90 -2.04 -8.85
CA ILE A 301 -5.53 -1.56 -8.61
C ILE A 301 -4.76 -1.31 -9.91
N PHE A 302 -4.80 -2.20 -10.91
CA PHE A 302 -4.00 -2.05 -12.14
C PHE A 302 -4.65 -2.67 -13.39
N GLY A 303 -3.95 -2.59 -14.53
CA GLY A 303 -4.28 -3.37 -15.74
C GLY A 303 -5.22 -2.68 -16.74
N ASN A 304 -5.80 -1.54 -16.40
CA ASN A 304 -6.74 -0.83 -17.28
C ASN A 304 -6.74 0.70 -17.05
N ASP A 305 -7.38 1.44 -17.96
CA ASP A 305 -7.38 2.91 -17.97
C ASP A 305 -8.07 3.57 -16.76
N ASN A 306 -8.90 2.82 -16.03
CA ASN A 306 -9.64 3.31 -14.86
C ASN A 306 -9.02 2.86 -13.53
N SER A 307 -7.95 2.06 -13.58
CA SER A 307 -7.29 1.51 -12.39
C SER A 307 -6.52 2.56 -11.60
N TYR A 308 -6.33 2.35 -10.30
CA TYR A 308 -5.66 3.30 -9.43
C TYR A 308 -4.21 3.55 -9.83
N LEU A 309 -3.44 2.50 -10.11
CA LEU A 309 -2.07 2.62 -10.60
C LEU A 309 -1.98 3.42 -11.91
N LYS A 310 -2.95 3.26 -12.82
CA LYS A 310 -3.00 4.06 -14.05
C LYS A 310 -3.24 5.54 -13.76
N LYS A 311 -4.12 5.85 -12.81
CA LYS A 311 -4.39 7.21 -12.35
C LYS A 311 -3.11 7.87 -11.77
N ILE A 312 -2.34 7.12 -10.99
CA ILE A 312 -1.05 7.55 -10.43
C ILE A 312 -0.01 7.81 -11.53
N LEU A 313 0.09 6.92 -12.52
CA LEU A 313 0.97 7.06 -13.69
C LEU A 313 0.61 8.31 -14.51
N ASP A 314 -0.68 8.55 -14.76
CA ASP A 314 -1.17 9.70 -15.53
C ASP A 314 -0.94 11.03 -14.79
N ALA A 315 -1.04 11.02 -13.46
CA ALA A 315 -0.68 12.14 -12.59
C ALA A 315 0.84 12.42 -12.54
N ARG A 316 1.65 11.56 -13.16
CA ARG A 316 3.12 11.67 -13.25
C ARG A 316 3.85 11.48 -11.93
N PHE A 317 3.37 10.66 -11.01
CA PHE A 317 4.22 10.17 -9.93
C PHE A 317 5.42 9.37 -10.49
N ASN A 318 6.51 9.34 -9.73
CA ASN A 318 7.72 8.59 -10.09
C ASN A 318 7.67 7.13 -9.63
N GLY A 319 6.77 6.77 -8.72
CA GLY A 319 6.60 5.41 -8.22
C GLY A 319 5.43 5.27 -7.27
N VAL A 320 5.31 4.07 -6.71
CA VAL A 320 4.34 3.71 -5.68
C VAL A 320 5.02 3.11 -4.45
N TYR A 321 4.48 3.47 -3.29
CA TYR A 321 4.75 2.89 -1.99
C TYR A 321 3.54 1.99 -1.66
N LEU A 322 3.74 0.67 -1.75
CA LEU A 322 2.69 -0.34 -1.71
C LEU A 322 2.49 -0.77 -0.26
N ASP A 323 1.32 -0.45 0.29
CA ASP A 323 0.99 -0.73 1.68
C ASP A 323 0.13 -1.99 1.84
N ILE A 324 0.13 -2.52 3.06
CA ILE A 324 -0.53 -3.75 3.50
C ILE A 324 0.02 -4.96 2.74
N ILE A 325 1.35 -5.02 2.59
CA ILE A 325 2.04 -6.20 2.05
C ILE A 325 1.87 -7.39 3.00
N ASP A 326 1.88 -7.13 4.30
CA ASP A 326 1.66 -8.05 5.41
C ASP A 326 0.20 -8.55 5.53
N ALA A 327 -0.71 -8.19 4.61
CA ALA A 327 -2.04 -8.80 4.52
C ALA A 327 -2.01 -10.33 4.46
N PHE A 328 -0.91 -10.94 4.01
CA PHE A 328 -0.75 -12.40 4.06
C PHE A 328 -0.84 -12.94 5.49
N GLU A 329 -0.40 -12.20 6.51
CA GLU A 329 -0.46 -12.61 7.92
C GLU A 329 -1.91 -12.75 8.41
N TYR A 330 -2.77 -11.81 8.00
CA TYR A 330 -4.20 -11.87 8.29
C TYR A 330 -4.81 -13.19 7.77
N PHE A 331 -4.47 -13.60 6.55
CA PHE A 331 -5.01 -14.82 5.94
C PHE A 331 -4.36 -16.11 6.45
N GLU A 332 -3.05 -16.10 6.76
CA GLU A 332 -2.36 -17.24 7.38
C GLU A 332 -2.82 -17.51 8.82
N GLY A 333 -3.33 -16.48 9.50
CA GLY A 333 -3.86 -16.58 10.86
C GLY A 333 -5.30 -17.13 10.97
N GLN A 334 -6.00 -17.36 9.85
CA GLN A 334 -7.42 -17.79 9.85
C GLN A 334 -7.65 -19.29 10.03
#